data_AF-A0A8T3B966-F1
#
_entry.id   AF-A0A8T3B966-F1
#
_cell.length_a   1.000
_cell.length_b   1.000
_cell.length_c   1.000
_cell.angle_alpha   90.00
_cell.angle_beta   90.00
_cell.angle_gamma   90.00
#
_symmetry.space_group_name_H-M   'P 1'
#
loop_
_entity.id
_entity.type
_entity.pdbx_description
1 polymer ?
#
loop_
_entity_poly.entity_id
_entity_poly.type
_entity_poly.pdbx_seq_one_letter_code
_entity_poly.pdbx_strand_id
1 'polypeptide(L)'
;MGTKLQFSTAFHPQTDGQTEVVNRSLGNLLRTLVGENIQDWDSKLPISEFAYNNSVNRSTGLSPAEVVYGYLPKQPIDLIPMSPKVRISESASAFASHLQELHK
;
A
#
# COMPACT_ATOMS: atom_id res chain seq x y z
N MET A 1 -11.23 25.17 20.17
CA MET A 1 -10.28 24.70 19.14
C MET A 1 -9.54 25.94 18.61
N GLY A 2 -8.33 26.21 19.08
CA GLY A 2 -7.54 27.39 18.68
C GLY A 2 -6.73 27.16 17.41
N THR A 3 -7.41 26.85 16.30
CA THR A 3 -6.76 26.56 15.01
C THR A 3 -6.47 27.84 14.23
N LYS A 4 -5.23 27.97 13.72
CA LYS A 4 -4.81 29.08 12.86
C LYS A 4 -4.88 28.62 11.39
N LEU A 5 -5.68 29.31 10.59
CA LEU A 5 -5.77 29.04 9.15
C LEU A 5 -4.50 29.55 8.44
N GLN A 6 -3.90 28.70 7.62
CA GLN A 6 -2.79 29.04 6.75
C GLN A 6 -3.30 28.92 5.31
N PHE A 7 -3.40 30.04 4.61
CA PHE A 7 -3.86 30.07 3.23
C PHE A 7 -2.69 29.98 2.26
N SER A 8 -2.81 29.16 1.22
CA SER A 8 -1.94 29.24 0.06
C SER A 8 -2.27 30.49 -0.76
N THR A 9 -1.26 31.08 -1.40
CA THR A 9 -1.44 32.18 -2.34
C THR A 9 -1.63 31.62 -3.76
N ALA A 10 -2.46 32.30 -4.56
CA ALA A 10 -2.64 31.93 -5.97
C ALA A 10 -1.29 31.93 -6.70
N PHE A 11 -1.04 30.91 -7.52
CA PHE A 11 0.20 30.74 -8.31
C PHE A 11 1.49 30.57 -7.49
N HIS A 12 1.41 30.14 -6.22
CA HIS A 12 2.57 29.87 -5.37
C HIS A 12 2.50 28.46 -4.73
N PRO A 13 2.84 27.39 -5.49
CA PRO A 13 2.69 26.00 -5.05
C PRO A 13 3.65 25.59 -3.91
N GLN A 14 4.58 26.46 -3.49
CA GLN A 14 5.52 26.15 -2.41
C GLN A 14 4.85 25.94 -1.04
N THR A 15 3.67 26.51 -0.82
CA THR A 15 3.00 26.43 0.50
C THR A 15 2.25 25.11 0.68
N ASP A 16 1.66 24.55 -0.38
CA ASP A 16 0.80 23.36 -0.31
C ASP A 16 1.26 22.21 -1.23
N GLY A 17 2.51 22.29 -1.71
CA GLY A 17 3.02 21.35 -2.72
C GLY A 17 3.02 19.88 -2.28
N GLN A 18 3.17 19.59 -0.98
CA GLN A 18 3.07 18.22 -0.48
C GLN A 18 1.65 17.66 -0.66
N THR A 19 0.64 18.42 -0.23
CA THR A 19 -0.77 18.04 -0.42
C THR A 19 -1.11 17.93 -1.89
N GLU A 20 -0.63 18.84 -2.74
CA GLU A 20 -0.83 18.77 -4.19
C GLU A 20 -0.26 17.48 -4.82
N VAL A 21 0.93 17.05 -4.41
CA VAL A 21 1.56 15.80 -4.89
C VAL A 21 0.75 14.57 -4.44
N VAL A 22 0.30 14.57 -3.18
CA VAL A 22 -0.55 13.51 -2.62
C VAL A 22 -1.88 13.44 -3.40
N ASN A 23 -2.56 14.57 -3.57
CA ASN A 23 -3.83 14.68 -4.29
C ASN A 23 -3.70 14.22 -5.74
N ARG A 24 -2.58 14.53 -6.40
CA ARG A 24 -2.31 14.05 -7.76
C ARG A 24 -2.19 12.52 -7.82
N SER A 25 -1.48 11.93 -6.85
CA SER A 25 -1.30 10.48 -6.74
C SER A 25 -2.63 9.76 -6.49
N LEU A 26 -3.42 10.27 -5.53
CA LEU A 26 -4.76 9.76 -5.23
C LEU A 26 -5.72 9.91 -6.42
N GLY A 27 -5.69 11.05 -7.11
CA GLY A 27 -6.53 11.27 -8.30
C GLY A 27 -6.20 10.31 -9.45
N ASN A 28 -4.91 9.99 -9.64
CA ASN A 28 -4.50 8.99 -10.63
C ASN A 28 -4.96 7.58 -10.25
N LEU A 29 -4.78 7.20 -8.98
CA LEU A 29 -5.25 5.91 -8.47
C LEU A 29 -6.78 5.77 -8.60
N LEU A 30 -7.51 6.81 -8.21
CA LEU A 30 -8.96 6.83 -8.33
C LEU A 30 -9.41 6.69 -9.78
N ARG A 31 -8.79 7.42 -10.73
CA ARG A 31 -9.08 7.25 -12.16
C ARG A 31 -8.89 5.81 -12.64
N THR A 32 -7.82 5.14 -12.19
CA THR A 32 -7.57 3.74 -12.57
C THR A 32 -8.61 2.78 -11.98
N LEU A 33 -9.10 3.05 -10.77
CA LEU A 33 -10.08 2.19 -10.07
C LEU A 33 -11.51 2.41 -10.56
N VAL A 34 -11.84 3.62 -10.98
CA VAL A 34 -13.16 4.00 -11.50
C VAL A 34 -13.36 3.52 -12.93
N GLY A 35 -12.29 3.55 -13.75
CA GLY A 35 -12.37 3.13 -15.15
C GLY A 35 -13.41 3.93 -15.93
N GLU A 36 -14.31 3.23 -16.63
CA GLU A 36 -15.36 3.84 -17.46
C GLU A 36 -16.61 4.26 -16.66
N ASN A 37 -16.84 3.68 -15.48
CA ASN A 37 -18.04 3.95 -14.69
C ASN A 37 -17.80 5.09 -13.68
N ILE A 38 -17.76 6.32 -14.21
CA ILE A 38 -17.46 7.54 -13.43
C ILE A 38 -18.39 7.73 -12.22
N GLN A 39 -19.63 7.21 -12.27
CA GLN A 39 -20.61 7.36 -11.19
C GLN A 39 -20.22 6.61 -9.91
N ASP A 40 -19.31 5.63 -10.01
CA ASP A 40 -18.92 4.74 -8.91
C ASP A 40 -17.68 5.24 -8.14
N TRP A 41 -17.27 6.49 -8.34
CA TRP A 41 -16.05 7.05 -7.76
C TRP A 41 -16.05 7.07 -6.23
N ASP A 42 -17.20 7.32 -5.62
CA ASP A 42 -17.39 7.37 -4.18
C ASP A 42 -17.18 5.99 -3.53
N SER A 43 -17.65 4.92 -4.17
CA SER A 43 -17.40 3.55 -3.70
C SER A 43 -15.93 3.14 -3.79
N LYS A 44 -15.16 3.77 -4.69
CA LYS A 44 -13.73 3.51 -4.89
C LYS A 44 -12.82 4.36 -3.99
N LEU A 45 -13.35 5.39 -3.31
CA LEU A 45 -12.57 6.22 -2.40
C LEU A 45 -11.91 5.43 -1.27
N PRO A 46 -12.60 4.55 -0.50
CA PRO A 46 -11.98 3.84 0.61
C PRO A 46 -10.85 2.90 0.13
N ILE A 47 -11.03 2.30 -1.05
CA ILE A 47 -10.01 1.44 -1.66
C ILE A 47 -8.79 2.26 -2.05
N SER A 48 -9.00 3.44 -2.64
CA SER A 48 -7.93 4.36 -3.04
C SER A 48 -7.13 4.85 -1.84
N GLU A 49 -7.83 5.28 -0.78
CA GLU A 49 -7.22 5.71 0.48
C GLU A 49 -6.39 4.58 1.10
N PHE A 50 -6.98 3.38 1.23
CA PHE A 50 -6.31 2.25 1.83
C PHE A 50 -5.05 1.86 1.04
N ALA A 51 -5.16 1.77 -0.29
CA ALA A 51 -4.03 1.41 -1.15
C ALA A 51 -2.91 2.46 -1.08
N TYR A 52 -3.24 3.75 -1.07
CA TYR A 52 -2.24 4.81 -0.91
C TYR A 52 -1.56 4.76 0.46
N ASN A 53 -2.35 4.66 1.54
CA ASN A 53 -1.85 4.66 2.91
C ASN A 53 -0.98 3.43 3.25
N ASN A 54 -1.18 2.30 2.55
CA ASN A 54 -0.37 1.08 2.70
C ASN A 54 0.77 0.96 1.69
N SER A 55 0.87 1.86 0.71
CA SER A 55 1.95 1.83 -0.28
C SER A 55 3.21 2.48 0.27
N VAL A 56 4.34 1.78 0.14
CA VAL A 56 5.64 2.31 0.57
C VAL A 56 6.01 3.54 -0.24
N ASN A 57 6.23 4.67 0.45
CA ASN A 57 6.71 5.86 -0.20
C ASN A 57 8.23 5.74 -0.43
N ARG A 58 8.67 5.97 -1.67
CA ARG A 58 10.08 5.85 -2.07
C ARG A 58 11.02 6.77 -1.27
N SER A 59 10.58 7.96 -0.88
CA SER A 59 11.45 8.92 -0.19
C SER A 59 11.66 8.58 1.28
N THR A 60 10.65 8.02 1.95
CA THR A 60 10.69 7.67 3.38
C THR A 60 11.04 6.20 3.62
N GLY A 61 10.86 5.32 2.61
CA GLY A 61 11.00 3.88 2.76
C GLY A 61 9.87 3.22 3.58
N LEU A 62 8.87 4.00 3.98
CA LEU A 62 7.74 3.57 4.81
C LEU A 62 6.42 4.00 4.16
N SER A 63 5.35 3.26 4.42
CA SER A 63 3.99 3.67 4.06
C SER A 63 3.45 4.75 5.00
N PRO A 64 2.53 5.62 4.55
CA PRO A 64 1.88 6.60 5.43
C PRO A 64 1.25 5.98 6.68
N ALA A 65 0.63 4.81 6.58
CA ALA A 65 0.04 4.10 7.70
C ALA A 65 1.11 3.66 8.72
N GLU A 66 2.26 3.15 8.27
CA GLU A 66 3.37 2.81 9.16
C GLU A 66 3.93 4.05 9.88
N VAL A 67 4.03 5.18 9.19
CA VAL A 67 4.51 6.43 9.79
C VAL A 67 3.56 6.92 10.90
N VAL A 68 2.25 6.79 10.71
CA VAL A 68 1.24 7.29 11.66
C VAL A 68 0.99 6.30 12.79
N TYR A 69 0.88 5.01 12.50
CA TYR A 69 0.46 3.99 13.46
C TYR A 69 1.61 3.13 13.99
N GLY A 70 2.78 3.16 13.36
CA GLY A 70 3.94 2.34 13.73
C GLY A 70 3.88 0.88 13.26
N TYR A 71 2.86 0.48 12.52
CA TYR A 71 2.72 -0.85 11.95
C TYR A 71 1.96 -0.82 10.62
N LEU A 72 2.13 -1.85 9.80
CA LEU A 72 1.37 -2.03 8.56
C LEU A 72 0.01 -2.69 8.86
N PRO A 73 -1.12 -2.06 8.51
CA PRO A 73 -2.44 -2.68 8.61
C PRO A 73 -2.54 -4.00 7.84
N LYS A 74 -3.33 -4.94 8.36
CA LYS A 74 -3.62 -6.20 7.65
C LYS A 74 -4.35 -5.91 6.35
N GLN A 75 -3.84 -6.44 5.26
CA GLN A 75 -4.43 -6.37 3.93
C GLN A 75 -5.42 -7.54 3.73
N PRO A 76 -6.36 -7.44 2.79
CA PRO A 76 -7.30 -8.54 2.50
C PRO A 76 -6.61 -9.89 2.24
N ILE A 77 -5.42 -9.88 1.65
CA ILE A 77 -4.62 -11.10 1.40
C ILE A 77 -4.13 -11.76 2.69
N ASP A 78 -3.87 -10.99 3.74
CA ASP A 78 -3.44 -11.49 5.06
C ASP A 78 -4.59 -12.17 5.82
N LEU A 79 -5.84 -11.92 5.40
CA LEU A 79 -7.04 -12.51 6.00
C LEU A 79 -7.39 -13.87 5.37
N ILE A 80 -6.77 -14.22 4.25
CA ILE A 80 -6.99 -15.51 3.61
C ILE A 80 -6.32 -16.58 4.49
N PRO A 81 -7.06 -17.59 4.99
CA PRO A 81 -6.45 -18.67 5.75
C PRO A 81 -5.48 -19.41 4.83
N MET A 82 -4.19 -19.21 5.04
CA MET A 82 -3.17 -20.03 4.40
C MET A 82 -3.45 -21.48 4.80
N SER A 83 -3.70 -22.34 3.81
CA SER A 83 -3.80 -23.76 4.08
C SER A 83 -2.49 -24.18 4.78
N PRO A 84 -2.54 -24.81 5.96
CA PRO A 84 -1.34 -25.24 6.67
C PRO A 84 -0.55 -26.30 5.89
N LYS A 85 -1.08 -26.78 4.77
CA LYS A 85 -0.35 -27.60 3.79
C LYS A 85 0.64 -26.70 3.04
N VAL A 86 1.78 -26.43 3.66
CA VAL A 86 3.00 -26.07 2.95
C VAL A 86 3.17 -27.14 1.86
N ARG A 87 2.97 -26.76 0.59
CA ARG A 87 3.24 -27.65 -0.53
C ARG A 87 4.75 -27.73 -0.69
N ILE A 88 5.38 -28.54 0.15
CA ILE A 88 6.78 -28.91 -0.06
C ILE A 88 6.79 -29.75 -1.33
N SER A 89 7.55 -29.32 -2.33
CA SER A 89 7.77 -30.15 -3.51
C SER A 89 8.47 -31.43 -3.07
N GLU A 90 7.88 -32.60 -3.34
CA GLU A 90 8.50 -33.89 -3.02
C GLU A 90 9.90 -33.99 -3.63
N SER A 91 10.09 -33.44 -4.83
CA SER A 91 11.41 -33.37 -5.48
C SER A 91 12.42 -32.51 -4.71
N ALA A 92 11.99 -31.38 -4.14
CA ALA A 92 12.85 -30.51 -3.35
C ALA A 92 13.22 -31.15 -2.01
N SER A 93 12.27 -31.85 -1.39
CA SER A 93 12.51 -32.61 -0.15
C SER A 93 13.48 -33.78 -0.39
N ALA A 94 13.30 -34.53 -1.48
CA ALA A 94 14.18 -35.63 -1.87
C ALA A 94 15.60 -35.14 -2.15
N PHE A 95 15.73 -34.03 -2.90
CA PHE A 95 17.02 -33.42 -3.19
C PHE A 95 17.73 -32.91 -1.92
N ALA A 96 17.02 -32.25 -1.01
CA ALA A 96 17.59 -31.78 0.25
C ALA A 96 18.07 -32.95 1.13
N SER A 97 17.30 -34.03 1.18
CA SER A 97 17.68 -35.26 1.91
C SER A 97 18.94 -35.89 1.30
N HIS A 98 19.01 -35.96 -0.03
CA HIS A 98 20.18 -36.49 -0.73
C HIS A 98 21.45 -35.65 -0.49
N LEU A 99 21.34 -34.32 -0.51
CA LEU A 99 22.45 -33.44 -0.17
C LEU A 99 22.93 -33.60 1.28
N GLN A 100 22.03 -33.86 2.22
CA GLN A 100 22.40 -34.13 3.62
C GLN A 100 23.12 -35.48 3.78
N GLU A 101 22.77 -36.49 2.99
CA GLU A 101 23.47 -37.77 2.97
C GLU A 101 24.88 -37.65 2.39
N LEU A 102 25.07 -36.84 1.34
CA LEU A 102 26.38 -36.60 0.73
C LEU A 102 27.35 -35.81 1.61
N HIS A 103 26.81 -35.03 2.56
CA HIS A 103 27.60 -34.22 3.51
C HIS A 103 27.79 -34.88 4.88
N LYS A 104 27.46 -36.18 5.02
CA LYS A 104 27.90 -37.04 6.12
C LYS A 104 29.14 -37.83 5.72
#